data_AF-A0A9W9ZDU0-F1
#
_entry.id   AF-A0A9W9ZDU0-F1
#
_cell.length_a   1.000
_cell.length_b   1.000
_cell.length_c   1.000
_cell.angle_alpha   90.00
_cell.angle_beta   90.00
_cell.angle_gamma   90.00
#
_symmetry.space_group_name_H-M   'P 1'
#
loop_
_entity.id
_entity.type
_entity.pdbx_description
1 polymer ?
#
loop_
_entity_poly.entity_id
_entity_poly.type
_entity_poly.pdbx_seq_one_letter_code
_entity_poly.pdbx_strand_id
1 'polypeptide(L)'
;MAESLRVGQKLQSAQTCKEKLGAFRKGLKKLPLEFVYITAPNEIPRDNGQDVASIKEGSEEYGWWFSSQNDTYDPLSPSDVSKGYNESIELVKSTFINQGPFDGVVGFSQGACLLSIICALREQGSLSFKFAILVAAFKSRSSGHSMYYTTPISCPTLHVFGDTDRVIPKENSEDLLKHFSNATILNHPGGHFVPTQAPQRKIYTEFLEQFINKT
;
A
#
# COMPACT_ATOMS: atom_id res chain seq x y z
N MET A 1 -10.02 -5.02 -20.65
CA MET A 1 -9.77 -5.75 -19.39
C MET A 1 -8.93 -4.83 -18.54
N ALA A 2 -9.35 -4.51 -17.32
CA ALA A 2 -8.59 -3.61 -16.46
C ALA A 2 -7.74 -4.42 -15.48
N GLU A 3 -6.42 -4.37 -15.63
CA GLU A 3 -5.47 -5.18 -14.86
C GLU A 3 -4.96 -4.33 -13.69
N SER A 4 -5.19 -4.73 -12.44
CA SER A 4 -4.69 -4.00 -11.27
C SER A 4 -3.59 -4.79 -10.55
N LEU A 5 -2.43 -4.16 -10.39
CA LEU A 5 -1.37 -4.67 -9.53
C LEU A 5 -1.71 -4.37 -8.07
N ARG A 6 -1.52 -5.34 -7.18
CA ARG A 6 -1.63 -5.13 -5.74
C ARG A 6 -0.28 -5.32 -5.09
N VAL A 7 0.11 -4.28 -4.36
CA VAL A 7 1.34 -4.25 -3.56
C VAL A 7 0.92 -4.49 -2.11
N GLY A 8 1.21 -5.68 -1.59
CA GLY A 8 0.73 -6.20 -0.30
C GLY A 8 1.14 -5.41 0.96
N GLN A 9 0.62 -5.85 2.10
CA GLN A 9 0.82 -5.26 3.45
C GLN A 9 2.29 -5.37 3.93
N LYS A 10 2.64 -4.63 4.99
CA LYS A 10 3.69 -5.05 5.95
C LYS A 10 3.34 -6.46 6.48
N LEU A 11 4.32 -7.34 6.68
CA LEU A 11 4.20 -8.66 7.33
C LEU A 11 3.55 -9.78 6.49
N GLN A 12 3.48 -9.72 5.15
CA GLN A 12 2.63 -10.67 4.40
C GLN A 12 3.14 -11.15 3.05
N SER A 13 3.02 -12.46 2.84
CA SER A 13 3.07 -13.08 1.51
C SER A 13 1.89 -12.63 0.64
N ALA A 14 2.04 -12.75 -0.68
CA ALA A 14 0.97 -12.55 -1.66
C ALA A 14 -0.30 -13.34 -1.30
N GLN A 15 -0.14 -14.56 -0.77
CA GLN A 15 -1.24 -15.43 -0.35
C GLN A 15 -2.01 -14.85 0.84
N THR A 16 -1.33 -14.40 1.88
CA THR A 16 -1.99 -13.81 3.05
C THR A 16 -2.69 -12.49 2.70
N CYS A 17 -2.09 -11.69 1.82
CA CYS A 17 -2.72 -10.48 1.29
C CYS A 17 -4.02 -10.81 0.53
N LYS A 18 -4.01 -11.84 -0.31
CA LYS A 18 -5.18 -12.34 -1.05
C LYS A 18 -6.31 -12.79 -0.13
N GLU A 19 -5.97 -13.48 0.95
CA GLU A 19 -6.94 -13.94 1.96
C GLU A 19 -7.58 -12.75 2.71
N LYS A 20 -6.76 -11.84 3.24
CA LYS A 20 -7.25 -10.64 3.95
C LYS A 20 -8.10 -9.73 3.07
N LEU A 21 -7.79 -9.66 1.77
CA LEU A 21 -8.57 -8.88 0.81
C LEU A 21 -9.74 -9.65 0.19
N GLY A 22 -10.07 -10.85 0.68
CA GLY A 22 -11.17 -11.66 0.17
C GLY A 22 -12.52 -10.94 0.20
N ALA A 23 -12.86 -10.30 1.33
CA ALA A 23 -14.10 -9.52 1.48
C ALA A 23 -14.11 -8.29 0.55
N PHE A 24 -12.97 -7.62 0.41
CA PHE A 24 -12.81 -6.47 -0.48
C PHE A 24 -13.04 -6.88 -1.94
N ARG A 25 -12.40 -7.96 -2.40
CA ARG A 25 -12.60 -8.54 -3.74
C ARG A 25 -14.06 -8.92 -3.98
N LYS A 26 -14.67 -9.66 -3.05
CA LYS A 26 -16.07 -10.08 -3.17
C LYS A 26 -17.01 -8.88 -3.25
N GLY A 27 -16.68 -7.81 -2.54
CA GLY A 27 -17.40 -6.54 -2.58
C GLY A 27 -17.39 -5.86 -3.94
N LEU A 28 -16.29 -6.02 -4.70
CA LEU A 28 -16.07 -5.38 -6.00
C LEU A 28 -16.31 -6.31 -7.20
N LYS A 29 -16.87 -7.51 -6.98
CA LYS A 29 -17.03 -8.55 -8.02
C LYS A 29 -17.84 -8.14 -9.26
N LYS A 30 -18.58 -7.03 -9.20
CA LYS A 30 -19.36 -6.49 -10.33
C LYS A 30 -18.49 -5.69 -11.30
N LEU A 31 -17.31 -5.26 -10.85
CA LEU A 31 -16.34 -4.56 -11.67
C LEU A 31 -15.41 -5.57 -12.35
N PRO A 32 -14.98 -5.33 -13.61
CA PRO A 32 -14.09 -6.22 -14.36
C PRO A 32 -12.64 -6.05 -13.90
N LEU A 33 -12.36 -6.39 -12.64
CA LEU A 33 -11.06 -6.21 -12.00
C LEU A 33 -10.28 -7.52 -11.93
N GLU A 34 -9.05 -7.48 -12.43
CA GLU A 34 -8.05 -8.51 -12.17
C GLU A 34 -7.05 -8.04 -11.12
N PHE A 35 -6.56 -8.98 -10.29
CA PHE A 35 -5.67 -8.67 -9.18
C PHE A 35 -4.44 -9.56 -9.17
N VAL A 36 -3.29 -8.95 -9.42
CA VAL A 36 -1.97 -9.55 -9.23
C VAL A 36 -1.46 -9.22 -7.83
N TYR A 37 -0.92 -10.20 -7.11
CA TYR A 37 -0.41 -10.02 -5.74
C TYR A 37 1.09 -10.28 -5.74
N ILE A 38 1.87 -9.35 -5.18
CA ILE A 38 3.29 -9.53 -4.97
C ILE A 38 3.64 -9.63 -3.47
N THR A 39 4.61 -10.49 -3.16
CA THR A 39 5.22 -10.63 -1.84
C THR A 39 6.37 -9.63 -1.74
N ALA A 40 6.49 -8.92 -0.62
CA ALA A 40 7.63 -8.04 -0.40
C ALA A 40 8.96 -8.84 -0.36
N PRO A 41 10.11 -8.29 -0.77
CA PRO A 41 11.32 -9.09 -0.97
C PRO A 41 12.12 -9.36 0.31
N ASN A 42 11.86 -8.62 1.40
CA ASN A 42 12.70 -8.69 2.60
C ASN A 42 12.06 -9.59 3.65
N GLU A 43 12.66 -10.75 3.90
CA GLU A 43 12.22 -11.66 4.95
C GLU A 43 12.47 -11.04 6.34
N ILE A 44 11.47 -11.14 7.23
CA ILE A 44 11.54 -10.60 8.59
C ILE A 44 12.10 -11.70 9.51
N PRO A 45 13.24 -11.48 10.19
CA PRO A 45 13.82 -12.47 11.09
C PRO A 45 12.89 -12.81 12.27
N ARG A 46 12.75 -14.11 12.57
CA ARG A 46 11.84 -14.63 13.61
C ARG A 46 12.21 -14.21 15.04
N ASP A 47 13.47 -13.85 15.29
CA ASP A 47 14.01 -13.65 16.64
C ASP A 47 13.93 -12.19 17.15
N ASN A 48 13.32 -11.28 16.37
CA ASN A 48 13.30 -9.84 16.66
C ASN A 48 12.21 -9.39 17.67
N GLY A 49 11.85 -10.25 18.63
CA GLY A 49 11.05 -9.86 19.80
C GLY A 49 9.55 -9.64 19.56
N GLN A 50 8.96 -10.25 18.51
CA GLN A 50 7.51 -10.44 18.51
C GLN A 50 7.14 -11.58 19.46
N ASP A 51 6.07 -11.41 20.24
CA ASP A 51 5.52 -12.48 21.08
C ASP A 51 5.31 -13.75 20.25
N VAL A 52 6.13 -14.75 20.56
CA VAL A 52 6.19 -16.08 19.92
C VAL A 52 4.85 -16.83 19.95
N ALA A 53 3.84 -16.29 20.64
CA ALA A 53 2.52 -16.86 20.82
C ALA A 53 1.54 -16.62 19.65
N SER A 54 1.80 -15.67 18.74
CA SER A 54 0.86 -15.31 17.66
C SER A 54 1.25 -15.76 16.24
N ILE A 55 2.46 -16.26 16.04
CA ILE A 55 2.94 -16.67 14.71
C ILE A 55 2.71 -18.17 14.53
N LYS A 56 1.93 -18.55 13.52
CA LYS A 56 1.79 -19.97 13.15
C LYS A 56 3.14 -20.49 12.66
N GLU A 57 3.59 -21.62 13.21
CA GLU A 57 4.76 -22.36 12.70
C GLU A 57 4.69 -22.48 11.17
N GLY A 58 5.76 -22.02 10.49
CA GLY A 58 5.88 -22.10 9.03
C GLY A 58 5.34 -20.89 8.25
N SER A 59 4.88 -19.82 8.89
CA SER A 59 4.57 -18.56 8.18
C SER A 59 5.81 -17.68 8.04
N GLU A 60 6.29 -17.51 6.80
CA GLU A 60 7.34 -16.53 6.45
C GLU A 60 6.68 -15.14 6.35
N GLU A 61 7.23 -14.16 7.06
CA GLU A 61 6.78 -12.78 7.03
C GLU A 61 7.75 -11.92 6.22
N TYR A 62 7.19 -10.97 5.46
CA TYR A 62 7.98 -10.10 4.58
C TYR A 62 7.66 -8.62 4.78
N GLY A 63 8.67 -7.78 4.61
CA GLY A 63 8.59 -6.32 4.67
C GLY A 63 9.11 -5.65 3.41
N TRP A 64 8.62 -4.44 3.14
CA TRP A 64 9.08 -3.63 2.00
C TRP A 64 10.42 -2.94 2.28
N TRP A 65 10.71 -2.60 3.54
CA TRP A 65 12.03 -2.21 4.00
C TRP A 65 12.06 -2.24 5.52
N PHE A 66 13.25 -2.10 6.09
CA PHE A 66 13.48 -1.94 7.52
C PHE A 66 13.89 -0.51 7.84
N SER A 67 13.43 0.00 8.98
CA SER A 67 13.78 1.32 9.51
C SER A 67 14.87 1.26 10.57
N SER A 68 15.50 0.11 10.76
CA SER A 68 16.64 -0.09 11.66
C SER A 68 17.65 -1.07 11.05
N GLN A 69 18.87 -1.09 11.59
CA GLN A 69 19.92 -2.03 11.17
C GLN A 69 19.62 -3.48 11.59
N ASN A 70 18.79 -3.67 12.60
CA ASN A 70 18.42 -4.97 13.14
C ASN A 70 17.17 -5.54 12.45
N ASP A 71 16.87 -5.13 11.22
CA ASP A 71 15.75 -5.67 10.44
C ASP A 71 14.38 -5.51 11.13
N THR A 72 14.19 -4.36 11.80
CA THR A 72 12.88 -3.95 12.35
C THR A 72 12.31 -2.75 11.59
N TYR A 73 10.99 -2.60 11.66
CA TYR A 73 10.30 -1.47 11.03
C TYR A 73 9.30 -0.81 11.97
N ASP A 74 9.48 0.48 12.18
CA ASP A 74 8.60 1.38 12.91
C ASP A 74 8.03 2.43 11.92
N PRO A 75 6.71 2.49 11.71
CA PRO A 75 6.11 3.44 10.78
C PRO A 75 6.05 4.88 11.30
N LEU A 76 6.22 5.10 12.60
CA LEU A 76 6.01 6.41 13.25
C LEU A 76 7.32 7.13 13.57
N SER A 77 8.39 6.37 13.82
CA SER A 77 9.70 6.93 14.18
C SER A 77 10.51 7.37 12.95
N PRO A 78 11.13 8.57 12.98
CA PRO A 78 12.13 8.98 12.00
C PRO A 78 13.30 7.99 11.92
N SER A 79 13.85 7.79 10.73
CA SER A 79 15.02 6.92 10.54
C SER A 79 15.88 7.38 9.36
N ASP A 80 17.19 7.20 9.47
CA ASP A 80 18.12 7.31 8.33
C ASP A 80 18.35 5.95 7.64
N VAL A 81 17.65 4.90 8.09
CA VAL A 81 17.73 3.55 7.56
C VAL A 81 16.50 3.23 6.71
N SER A 82 16.77 2.64 5.55
CA SER A 82 15.76 2.10 4.63
C SER A 82 16.28 0.80 3.97
N LYS A 83 16.81 -0.11 4.79
CA LYS A 83 17.40 -1.38 4.32
C LYS A 83 16.34 -2.22 3.61
N GLY A 84 16.63 -2.72 2.40
CA GLY A 84 15.68 -3.49 1.60
C GLY A 84 14.77 -2.66 0.68
N TYR A 85 14.90 -1.32 0.71
CA TYR A 85 14.08 -0.43 -0.11
C TYR A 85 14.35 -0.56 -1.61
N ASN A 86 15.62 -0.65 -2.01
CA ASN A 86 15.98 -0.75 -3.43
C ASN A 86 15.47 -2.05 -4.05
N GLU A 87 15.59 -3.15 -3.32
CA GLU A 87 15.05 -4.46 -3.67
C GLU A 87 13.53 -4.40 -3.90
N SER A 88 12.82 -3.67 -3.04
CA SER A 88 11.38 -3.44 -3.19
C SER A 88 11.01 -2.60 -4.42
N ILE A 89 11.76 -1.53 -4.70
CA ILE A 89 11.54 -0.71 -5.89
C ILE A 89 11.79 -1.52 -7.17
N GLU A 90 12.88 -2.28 -7.21
CA GLU A 90 13.21 -3.12 -8.38
C GLU A 90 12.22 -4.29 -8.55
N LEU A 91 11.72 -4.87 -7.47
CA LEU A 91 10.64 -5.85 -7.54
C LEU A 91 9.36 -5.25 -8.15
N VAL A 92 8.94 -4.06 -7.71
CA VAL A 92 7.75 -3.39 -8.27
C VAL A 92 7.96 -3.07 -9.74
N LYS A 93 9.10 -2.46 -10.10
CA LYS A 93 9.42 -2.14 -11.50
C LYS A 93 9.45 -3.36 -12.40
N SER A 94 10.16 -4.41 -12.01
CA SER A 94 10.22 -5.66 -12.77
C SER A 94 8.85 -6.32 -12.91
N THR A 95 7.99 -6.22 -11.88
CA THR A 95 6.61 -6.70 -11.98
C THR A 95 5.81 -5.90 -13.01
N PHE A 96 5.91 -4.56 -13.02
CA PHE A 96 5.25 -3.73 -14.03
C PHE A 96 5.72 -4.05 -15.46
N ILE A 97 7.01 -4.35 -15.64
CA ILE A 97 7.59 -4.71 -16.93
C ILE A 97 7.10 -6.10 -17.39
N ASN A 98 7.11 -7.08 -16.48
CA ASN A 98 6.91 -8.48 -16.84
C ASN A 98 5.45 -8.94 -16.81
N GLN A 99 4.59 -8.26 -16.05
CA GLN A 99 3.20 -8.66 -15.81
C GLN A 99 2.19 -7.53 -16.08
N GLY A 100 2.65 -6.34 -16.44
CA GLY A 100 1.77 -5.25 -16.85
C GLY A 100 1.24 -5.42 -18.28
N PRO A 101 0.46 -4.43 -18.77
CA PRO A 101 0.23 -3.12 -18.16
C PRO A 101 -0.75 -3.15 -16.99
N PHE A 102 -0.50 -2.35 -15.95
CA PHE A 102 -1.42 -2.21 -14.82
C PHE A 102 -2.14 -0.85 -14.84
N ASP A 103 -3.47 -0.87 -14.73
CA ASP A 103 -4.32 0.32 -14.60
C ASP A 103 -4.22 0.98 -13.23
N GLY A 104 -3.91 0.23 -12.17
CA GLY A 104 -3.84 0.83 -10.85
C GLY A 104 -3.23 -0.07 -9.80
N VAL A 105 -2.78 0.58 -8.73
CA VAL A 105 -2.10 -0.06 -7.60
C VAL A 105 -2.93 0.00 -6.33
N VAL A 106 -2.89 -1.05 -5.51
CA VAL A 106 -3.55 -1.07 -4.20
C VAL A 106 -2.57 -1.54 -3.15
N GLY A 107 -2.49 -0.83 -2.02
CA GLY A 107 -1.63 -1.21 -0.91
C GLY A 107 -2.18 -0.87 0.45
N PHE A 108 -1.60 -1.48 1.47
CA PHE A 108 -2.01 -1.31 2.86
C PHE A 108 -0.81 -1.12 3.79
N SER A 109 -0.95 -0.22 4.77
CA SER A 109 0.08 0.06 5.80
C SER A 109 1.43 0.37 5.14
N GLN A 110 2.50 -0.35 5.47
CA GLN A 110 3.82 -0.16 4.83
C GLN A 110 3.77 -0.26 3.29
N GLY A 111 2.95 -1.17 2.72
CA GLY A 111 2.78 -1.26 1.27
C GLY A 111 2.08 -0.04 0.67
N ALA A 112 1.15 0.57 1.40
CA ALA A 112 0.55 1.84 0.98
C ALA A 112 1.54 3.01 1.09
N CYS A 113 2.41 3.00 2.11
CA CYS A 113 3.53 3.93 2.21
C CYS A 113 4.49 3.77 1.02
N LEU A 114 4.85 2.53 0.64
CA LEU A 114 5.65 2.28 -0.58
C LEU A 114 4.92 2.83 -1.80
N LEU A 115 3.63 2.55 -1.95
CA LEU A 115 2.86 2.99 -3.10
C LEU A 115 2.75 4.51 -3.20
N SER A 116 2.79 5.25 -2.09
CA SER A 116 2.87 6.71 -2.14
C SER A 116 4.17 7.19 -2.78
N ILE A 117 5.29 6.51 -2.53
CA ILE A 117 6.58 6.74 -3.21
C ILE A 117 6.50 6.32 -4.68
N ILE A 118 5.88 5.18 -4.98
CA ILE A 118 5.64 4.72 -6.36
C ILE A 118 4.79 5.74 -7.15
N CYS A 119 3.83 6.41 -6.52
CA CYS A 119 3.08 7.49 -7.15
C CYS A 119 3.98 8.68 -7.50
N ALA A 120 4.94 9.06 -6.63
CA ALA A 120 5.93 10.08 -6.97
C ALA A 120 6.85 9.64 -8.13
N LEU A 121 7.28 8.37 -8.15
CA LEU A 121 8.07 7.81 -9.26
C LEU A 121 7.29 7.75 -10.58
N ARG A 122 5.97 7.59 -10.52
CA ARG A 122 5.08 7.70 -11.69
C ARG A 122 5.09 9.12 -12.27
N GLU A 123 5.08 10.15 -11.43
CA GLU A 123 5.20 11.55 -11.92
C GLU A 123 6.55 11.79 -12.63
N GLN A 124 7.59 11.04 -12.27
CA GLN A 124 8.91 11.08 -12.91
C GLN A 124 9.00 10.22 -14.18
N GLY A 125 7.91 9.55 -14.59
CA GLY A 125 7.89 8.68 -15.77
C GLY A 125 8.54 7.31 -15.59
N SER A 126 8.91 6.92 -14.36
CA SER A 126 9.53 5.60 -14.10
C SER A 126 8.53 4.43 -14.18
N LEU A 127 7.26 4.71 -13.92
CA LEU A 127 6.15 3.74 -13.89
C LEU A 127 4.90 4.41 -14.46
N SER A 128 3.99 3.63 -15.05
CA SER A 128 2.73 4.14 -15.59
C SER A 128 1.55 3.31 -15.11
N PHE A 129 0.58 3.99 -14.50
CA PHE A 129 -0.72 3.46 -14.09
C PHE A 129 -1.71 4.63 -13.96
N LYS A 130 -3.00 4.37 -13.82
CA LYS A 130 -4.06 5.38 -13.80
C LYS A 130 -4.45 5.83 -12.41
N PHE A 131 -4.36 4.97 -11.39
CA PHE A 131 -4.78 5.30 -10.02
C PHE A 131 -4.06 4.49 -8.92
N ALA A 132 -4.14 4.96 -7.67
CA ALA A 132 -3.73 4.20 -6.49
C ALA A 132 -4.82 4.15 -5.40
N ILE A 133 -4.95 3.03 -4.69
CA ILE A 133 -5.75 2.91 -3.46
C ILE A 133 -4.78 2.67 -2.29
N LEU A 134 -4.75 3.63 -1.37
CA LEU A 134 -3.78 3.71 -0.28
C LEU A 134 -4.51 3.52 1.06
N VAL A 135 -4.44 2.32 1.63
CA VAL A 135 -5.15 1.99 2.87
C VAL A 135 -4.21 2.04 4.08
N ALA A 136 -4.60 2.76 5.13
CA ALA A 136 -3.76 3.04 6.30
C ALA A 136 -2.36 3.54 5.91
N ALA A 137 -2.31 4.42 4.90
CA ALA A 137 -1.08 4.97 4.35
C ALA A 137 -0.56 6.12 5.21
N PHE A 138 0.74 6.36 5.15
CA PHE A 138 1.41 7.43 5.87
C PHE A 138 2.64 7.87 5.06
N LYS A 139 3.09 9.10 5.31
CA LYS A 139 4.33 9.60 4.74
C LYS A 139 5.51 8.82 5.33
N SER A 140 6.40 8.36 4.46
CA SER A 140 7.60 7.64 4.91
C SER A 140 8.43 8.48 5.87
N ARG A 141 8.87 7.86 6.96
CA ARG A 141 9.71 8.49 8.00
C ARG A 141 11.20 8.31 7.76
N SER A 142 11.59 7.61 6.69
CA SER A 142 12.99 7.51 6.27
C SER A 142 13.45 8.82 5.63
N SER A 143 14.55 9.41 6.11
CA SER A 143 15.08 10.70 5.63
C SER A 143 15.39 10.68 4.12
N GLY A 144 15.95 9.56 3.66
CA GLY A 144 16.23 9.26 2.25
C GLY A 144 15.01 9.08 1.36
N HIS A 145 13.77 9.19 1.88
CA HIS A 145 12.54 9.19 1.08
C HIS A 145 11.87 10.57 1.02
N SER A 146 12.40 11.57 1.72
CA SER A 146 11.80 12.91 1.80
C SER A 146 11.65 13.59 0.43
N MET A 147 12.58 13.34 -0.50
CA MET A 147 12.56 13.91 -1.85
C MET A 147 11.30 13.55 -2.65
N TYR A 148 10.67 12.39 -2.39
CA TYR A 148 9.46 11.95 -3.08
C TYR A 148 8.22 12.77 -2.74
N TYR A 149 8.29 13.60 -1.70
CA TYR A 149 7.17 14.41 -1.21
C TYR A 149 7.42 15.93 -1.39
N THR A 150 8.40 16.31 -2.22
CA THR A 150 8.77 17.71 -2.47
C THR A 150 7.92 18.39 -3.54
N THR A 151 7.37 17.62 -4.47
CA THR A 151 6.44 18.09 -5.51
C THR A 151 5.06 17.47 -5.31
N PRO A 152 3.97 18.17 -5.66
CA PRO A 152 2.63 17.60 -5.60
C PRO A 152 2.49 16.38 -6.51
N ILE A 153 1.93 15.30 -5.99
CA ILE A 153 1.64 14.06 -6.72
C ILE A 153 0.27 14.18 -7.38
N SER A 154 0.22 14.10 -8.71
CA SER A 154 -1.01 14.28 -9.50
C SER A 154 -1.80 12.99 -9.71
N CYS A 155 -1.17 11.83 -9.48
CA CYS A 155 -1.81 10.53 -9.55
C CYS A 155 -3.15 10.51 -8.78
N PRO A 156 -4.27 10.15 -9.43
CA PRO A 156 -5.55 9.96 -8.76
C PRO A 156 -5.46 8.89 -7.67
N THR A 157 -5.81 9.24 -6.45
CA THR A 157 -5.68 8.34 -5.30
C THR A 157 -6.96 8.24 -4.48
N LEU A 158 -7.19 7.07 -3.88
CA LEU A 158 -8.17 6.85 -2.83
C LEU A 158 -7.43 6.57 -1.51
N HIS A 159 -7.46 7.53 -0.60
CA HIS A 159 -6.90 7.41 0.73
C HIS A 159 -7.94 6.84 1.69
N VAL A 160 -7.59 5.75 2.35
CA VAL A 160 -8.50 5.04 3.25
C VAL A 160 -7.85 4.99 4.63
N PHE A 161 -8.52 5.52 5.65
CA PHE A 161 -7.99 5.51 7.02
C PHE A 161 -9.12 5.43 8.06
N GLY A 162 -8.76 4.94 9.25
CA GLY A 162 -9.68 4.62 10.32
C GLY A 162 -9.55 5.59 11.50
N ASP A 163 -10.69 6.04 12.06
CA ASP A 163 -10.72 6.95 13.21
C ASP A 163 -10.12 6.34 14.49
N THR A 164 -10.06 5.01 14.59
CA THR A 164 -9.56 4.30 15.77
C THR A 164 -8.28 3.50 15.49
N ASP A 165 -7.58 3.81 14.40
CA ASP A 165 -6.32 3.16 14.04
C ASP A 165 -5.21 3.56 15.03
N ARG A 166 -4.72 2.56 15.78
CA ARG A 166 -3.65 2.72 16.77
C ARG A 166 -2.26 2.35 16.23
N VAL A 167 -2.20 1.78 15.02
CA VAL A 167 -0.93 1.43 14.36
C VAL A 167 -0.46 2.62 13.55
N ILE A 168 -1.35 3.18 12.74
CA ILE A 168 -1.14 4.40 11.96
C ILE A 168 -2.24 5.38 12.38
N PRO A 169 -1.96 6.29 13.33
CA PRO A 169 -2.93 7.32 13.70
C PRO A 169 -3.41 8.09 12.48
N LYS A 170 -4.70 8.46 12.48
CA LYS A 170 -5.38 9.13 11.37
C LYS A 170 -4.61 10.37 10.89
N GLU A 171 -4.02 11.11 11.82
CA GLU A 171 -3.26 12.33 11.55
C GLU A 171 -2.06 12.07 10.64
N ASN A 172 -1.44 10.88 10.71
CA ASN A 172 -0.35 10.49 9.82
C ASN A 172 -0.85 10.23 8.39
N SER A 173 -2.05 9.70 8.23
CA SER A 173 -2.70 9.55 6.92
C SER A 173 -3.15 10.89 6.36
N GLU A 174 -3.65 11.79 7.21
CA GLU A 174 -4.03 13.16 6.81
C GLU A 174 -2.81 14.01 6.45
N ASP A 175 -1.67 13.84 7.13
CA ASP A 175 -0.43 14.52 6.76
C ASP A 175 0.04 14.13 5.35
N LEU A 176 -0.12 12.85 4.99
CA LEU A 176 0.21 12.37 3.65
C LEU A 176 -0.66 13.04 2.57
N LEU A 177 -1.95 13.32 2.83
CA LEU A 177 -2.87 13.94 1.86
C LEU A 177 -2.35 15.27 1.31
N LYS A 178 -1.59 16.03 2.11
CA LYS A 178 -1.02 17.34 1.72
C LYS A 178 -0.08 17.25 0.51
N HIS A 179 0.40 16.05 0.21
CA HIS A 179 1.30 15.79 -0.92
C HIS A 179 0.59 15.34 -2.20
N PHE A 180 -0.74 15.15 -2.17
CA PHE A 180 -1.52 14.69 -3.32
C PHE A 180 -2.50 15.78 -3.77
N SER A 181 -2.51 16.09 -5.06
CA SER A 181 -3.44 17.09 -5.62
C SER A 181 -4.78 16.49 -6.07
N ASN A 182 -4.86 15.16 -6.23
CA ASN A 182 -6.06 14.45 -6.63
C ASN A 182 -6.33 13.26 -5.70
N ALA A 183 -6.84 13.55 -4.50
CA ALA A 183 -7.13 12.57 -3.47
C ALA A 183 -8.64 12.50 -3.17
N THR A 184 -9.21 11.30 -3.32
CA THR A 184 -10.51 10.93 -2.75
C THR A 184 -10.29 10.35 -1.37
N ILE A 185 -11.15 10.68 -0.40
CA ILE A 185 -11.01 10.25 0.99
C ILE A 185 -12.12 9.25 1.34
N LEU A 186 -11.73 8.15 1.98
CA LEU A 186 -12.63 7.20 2.65
C LEU A 186 -12.18 7.11 4.11
N ASN A 187 -12.90 7.81 4.98
CA ASN A 187 -12.74 7.66 6.42
C ASN A 187 -13.73 6.62 6.98
N HIS A 188 -13.33 5.82 7.96
CA HIS A 188 -14.21 4.85 8.61
C HIS A 188 -13.99 4.80 10.13
N PRO A 189 -14.99 4.38 10.95
CA PRO A 189 -14.89 4.45 12.41
C PRO A 189 -13.99 3.37 13.03
N GLY A 190 -13.33 2.55 12.20
CA GLY A 190 -12.60 1.35 12.63
C GLY A 190 -11.10 1.60 12.84
N GLY A 191 -10.38 0.54 13.23
CA GLY A 191 -8.93 0.55 13.38
C GLY A 191 -8.16 0.15 12.12
N HIS A 192 -7.01 -0.51 12.30
CA HIS A 192 -6.05 -0.83 11.24
C HIS A 192 -6.49 -2.00 10.33
N PHE A 193 -7.44 -1.77 9.43
CA PHE A 193 -7.91 -2.79 8.47
C PHE A 193 -8.46 -2.17 7.19
N VAL A 194 -8.77 -3.03 6.20
CA VAL A 194 -9.42 -2.62 4.95
C VAL A 194 -10.94 -2.67 5.14
N PRO A 195 -11.66 -1.53 5.16
CA PRO A 195 -13.08 -1.51 5.41
C PRO A 195 -13.87 -2.09 4.23
N THR A 196 -14.86 -2.95 4.50
CA THR A 196 -15.61 -3.67 3.45
C THR A 196 -17.13 -3.66 3.65
N GLN A 197 -17.63 -2.82 4.56
CA GLN A 197 -19.08 -2.65 4.74
C GLN A 197 -19.69 -1.88 3.57
N ALA A 198 -21.01 -1.93 3.42
CA ALA A 198 -21.72 -1.42 2.25
C ALA A 198 -21.41 0.07 1.91
N PRO A 199 -21.36 1.01 2.89
CA PRO A 199 -21.02 2.40 2.59
C PRO A 199 -19.61 2.56 2.02
N GLN A 200 -18.62 1.86 2.57
CA GLN A 200 -17.24 1.94 2.11
C GLN A 200 -17.06 1.26 0.74
N ARG A 201 -17.74 0.13 0.50
CA ARG A 201 -17.76 -0.52 -0.82
C ARG A 201 -18.26 0.41 -1.92
N LYS A 202 -19.29 1.21 -1.64
CA LYS A 202 -19.82 2.19 -2.60
C LYS A 202 -18.74 3.19 -3.03
N ILE A 203 -17.97 3.73 -2.09
CA ILE A 203 -16.87 4.67 -2.38
C ILE A 203 -15.78 4.02 -3.23
N TYR A 204 -15.38 2.77 -2.92
CA TYR A 204 -14.43 2.04 -3.77
C TYR A 204 -14.95 1.86 -5.19
N THR A 205 -16.24 1.50 -5.34
CA THR A 205 -16.88 1.31 -6.64
C THR A 205 -16.89 2.62 -7.43
N GLU A 206 -17.36 3.72 -6.84
CA GLU A 206 -17.42 5.03 -7.48
C GLU A 206 -16.04 5.55 -7.88
N PHE A 207 -15.01 5.30 -7.06
CA PHE A 207 -13.63 5.64 -7.40
C PHE A 207 -13.14 4.85 -8.62
N LEU A 208 -13.33 3.52 -8.61
CA LEU A 208 -12.84 2.63 -9.67
C LEU A 208 -13.57 2.80 -11.00
N GLU A 209 -14.87 3.10 -10.98
CA GLU A 209 -15.69 3.31 -12.18
C GLU A 209 -15.18 4.48 -13.06
N GLN A 210 -14.47 5.45 -12.47
CA GLN A 210 -13.85 6.56 -13.20
C GLN A 210 -12.76 6.10 -14.19
N PHE A 211 -12.21 4.91 -13.99
CA PHE A 211 -11.10 4.35 -14.77
C PHE A 211 -11.51 3.17 -15.65
N ILE A 212 -12.71 2.62 -15.45
CA ILE A 212 -13.25 1.48 -16.20
C ILE A 212 -14.00 1.95 -17.47
N ASN A 213 -14.64 3.10 -17.41
CA ASN A 213 -15.54 3.58 -18.48
C ASN A 213 -14.93 4.61 -19.44
N LYS A 214 -13.62 4.89 -19.33
CA LYS A 214 -12.90 5.79 -20.24
C LYS A 214 -12.11 4.97 -21.26
N THR A 215 -12.82 4.52 -22.30
CA THR A 215 -12.22 4.07 -23.57
C THR A 215 -12.74 4.97 -24.68
#